data_AF-A0A5K1BMW9-F1
#
_entry.id   AF-A0A5K1BMW9-F1
#
_cell.length_a   1.000
_cell.length_b   1.000
_cell.length_c   1.000
_cell.angle_alpha   90.00
_cell.angle_beta   90.00
_cell.angle_gamma   90.00
#
_symmetry.space_group_name_H-M   'P 1'
#
loop_
_entity.id
_entity.type
_entity.pdbx_description
1 polymer ?
#
loop_
_entity_poly.entity_id
_entity_poly.type
_entity_poly.pdbx_seq_one_letter_code
_entity_poly.pdbx_strand_id
1 'polypeptide(L)' 'IKDGFGEGKDLVVTVMTAMGEEQICALKDIGPK' A
#
# COMPACT_ATOMS: atom_id res chain seq x y z
N ILE A 1 1.81 -5.85 2.35
CA ILE A 1 2.60 -5.44 1.15
C ILE A 1 3.35 -6.62 0.58
N LYS A 2 4.27 -7.25 1.34
CA LYS A 2 5.11 -8.37 0.87
C LYS A 2 4.31 -9.48 0.17
N ASP A 3 3.26 -9.98 0.81
CA ASP A 3 2.48 -11.10 0.25
C ASP A 3 1.67 -10.66 -0.97
N GLY A 4 0.93 -9.55 -0.89
CA GLY A 4 0.15 -9.05 -2.03
C GLY A 4 1.00 -8.69 -3.25
N PHE A 5 2.18 -8.07 -3.06
CA PHE A 5 3.12 -7.83 -4.15
C PHE A 5 3.72 -9.14 -4.68
N GLY A 6 4.04 -10.09 -3.79
CA GLY A 6 4.54 -11.42 -4.16
C GLY A 6 3.52 -12.26 -4.95
N GLU A 7 2.23 -12.03 -4.72
CA GLU A 7 1.12 -12.63 -5.47
C GLU A 7 0.83 -11.92 -6.82
N GLY A 8 1.59 -10.87 -7.16
CA GLY A 8 1.44 -10.13 -8.42
C GLY A 8 0.23 -9.20 -8.46
N LYS A 9 -0.30 -8.79 -7.31
CA LYS A 9 -1.43 -7.85 -7.23
C LYS A 9 -0.97 -6.42 -7.44
N ASP A 10 -1.83 -5.64 -8.09
CA ASP A 10 -1.68 -4.19 -8.17
C ASP A 10 -2.16 -3.58 -6.86
N LEU A 11 -1.24 -2.96 -6.10
CA LEU A 11 -1.55 -2.40 -4.79
C LEU A 11 -1.39 -0.87 -4.81
N VAL A 12 -2.39 -0.16 -4.29
CA VAL A 12 -2.30 1.24 -3.90
C VAL A 12 -2.05 1.32 -2.41
N VAL A 13 -1.05 2.10 -2.01
CA VAL A 13 -0.68 2.28 -0.60
C VAL A 13 -0.90 3.73 -0.22
N THR A 14 -1.55 3.96 0.92
CA THR A 14 -1.71 5.31 1.48
C THR A 14 -0.67 5.52 2.56
N VAL A 15 0.10 6.59 2.40
CA VAL A 15 1.08 7.06 3.39
C VAL A 15 0.45 8.23 4.13
N MET A 16 0.56 8.19 5.45
CA MET A 16 0.29 9.32 6.33
C MET A 16 1.63 9.92 6.74
N THR A 17 1.75 11.23 6.55
CA THR A 17 2.91 12.01 6.99
C THR A 17 2.50 12.88 8.17
N ALA A 18 3.26 12.84 9.26
CA ALA A 18 3.05 13.67 10.43
C ALA A 18 4.38 13.98 11.13
N MET A 19 4.64 15.26 11.43
CA MET A 19 5.82 15.70 12.18
C MET A 19 7.17 15.20 11.63
N GLY A 20 7.30 15.04 10.31
CA GLY A 20 8.52 14.55 9.66
C GLY A 20 8.67 13.02 9.65
N GLU A 21 7.71 12.29 10.21
CA GLU A 21 7.59 10.85 10.09
C GLU A 21 6.57 10.47 9.02
N GLU A 22 6.86 9.40 8.28
CA GLU A 22 5.98 8.85 7.26
C GLU A 22 5.69 7.39 7.57
N GLN A 23 4.41 7.04 7.67
CA GLN A 23 3.98 5.67 7.91
C GLN A 23 2.85 5.30 6.95
N ILE A 24 2.91 4.05 6.47
CA ILE A 24 1.81 3.47 5.70
C ILE A 24 0.63 3.25 6.64
N CYS A 25 -0.53 3.83 6.30
CA CYS A 25 -1.74 3.76 7.13
C CYS A 25 -2.89 2.98 6.47
N ALA A 26 -2.82 2.74 5.16
CA ALA A 26 -3.78 1.91 4.45
C ALA A 26 -3.16 1.20 3.25
N LEU A 27 -3.79 0.09 2.85
CA LEU A 27 -3.41 -0.72 1.70
C LEU A 27 -4.69 -1.13 0.96
N LYS A 28 -4.72 -0.91 -0.35
CA LYS A 28 -5.82 -1.27 -1.23
C LYS A 28 -5.31 -2.11 -2.39
N ASP A 29 -5.89 -3.29 -2.57
CA ASP A 29 -5.73 -4.08 -3.79
C ASP A 29 -6.63 -3.50 -4.89
N ILE A 30 -6.06 -3.26 -6.07
CA ILE A 30 -6.70 -2.67 -7.24
C ILE A 30 -6.49 -3.53 -8.49
N GLY A 31 -6.37 -4.86 -8.35
CA GLY A 31 -6.21 -5.82 -9.44
C GLY A 31 -7.18 -5.64 -10.64
N PRO A 32 -7.06 -6.46 -11.70
CA PRO A 32 -7.72 -6.19 -12.98
C PRO A 32 -9.23 -6.02 -12.82
N LYS A 33 -9.78 -4.98 -13.48
CA LYS A 33 -11.15 -4.48 -13.37
C LYS A 33 -12.22 -5.56 -13.39
#